data_AF-A0A6B2G4Q3-F1
#
_entry.id   AF-A0A6B2G4Q3-F1
#
_cell.length_a   1.000
_cell.length_b   1.000
_cell.length_c   1.000
_cell.angle_alpha   90.00
_cell.angle_beta   90.00
_cell.angle_gamma   90.00
#
_symmetry.space_group_name_H-M   'P 1'
#
loop_
_entity.id
_entity.type
_entity.pdbx_description
1 polymer ?
#
loop_
_entity_poly.entity_id
_entity_poly.type
_entity_poly.pdbx_seq_one_letter_code
_entity_poly.pdbx_strand_id
1 'polypeptide(L)'
;LKGNTQLKSENSTAVARKNKKISEICSIMRTLCHELKPFVFLSVLPQLVSRICHQNKVVWEVLSSILVKTFSSFPDQVCWQMIGIAHSTFTQRVKRCKSIFDAISTQNSSCGYLINSMSVFNSYILELCNIKSRGDHILLSQEFSN
;
A
#
# COMPACT_ATOMS: atom_id res chain seq x y z
N LEU A 1 -0.04 -2.90 -47.49
CA LEU A 1 -1.23 -2.91 -46.59
C LEU A 1 -1.39 -4.19 -45.74
N LYS A 2 -0.89 -5.37 -46.16
CA LYS A 2 -1.01 -6.63 -45.38
C LYS A 2 -0.13 -6.72 -44.10
N GLY A 3 0.96 -5.95 -44.02
CA GLY A 3 1.91 -6.00 -42.89
C GLY A 3 1.39 -5.45 -41.56
N ASN A 4 0.50 -4.44 -41.58
CA ASN A 4 -0.04 -3.84 -40.34
C ASN A 4 -1.06 -4.73 -39.63
N THR A 5 -1.73 -5.63 -40.36
CA THR A 5 -2.78 -6.51 -39.81
C THR A 5 -2.19 -7.73 -39.10
N GLN A 6 -1.09 -8.29 -39.61
CA GLN A 6 -0.36 -9.40 -38.97
C GLN A 6 0.34 -8.96 -37.68
N LEU A 7 1.02 -7.81 -37.68
CA LEU A 7 1.67 -7.26 -36.48
C LEU A 7 0.67 -6.90 -35.37
N LYS A 8 -0.55 -6.45 -35.72
CA LYS A 8 -1.63 -6.21 -34.76
C LYS A 8 -2.17 -7.52 -34.16
N SER A 9 -2.27 -8.57 -34.97
CA SER A 9 -2.73 -9.92 -34.56
C SER A 9 -1.75 -10.58 -33.58
N GLU A 10 -0.45 -10.55 -33.88
CA GLU A 10 0.60 -11.12 -33.02
C GLU A 10 0.73 -10.37 -31.70
N ASN A 11 0.64 -9.03 -31.71
CA ASN A 11 0.62 -8.25 -30.47
C ASN A 11 -0.63 -8.53 -29.63
N SER A 12 -1.79 -8.71 -30.26
CA SER A 12 -3.05 -9.03 -29.56
C SER A 12 -2.98 -10.41 -28.88
N THR A 13 -2.43 -11.42 -29.56
CA THR A 13 -2.26 -12.77 -29.02
C THR A 13 -1.22 -12.84 -27.89
N ALA A 14 -0.11 -12.09 -27.99
CA ALA A 14 0.89 -12.00 -26.93
C ALA A 14 0.33 -11.31 -25.66
N VAL A 15 -0.45 -10.24 -25.82
CA VAL A 15 -1.13 -9.54 -24.71
C VAL A 15 -2.16 -10.45 -24.04
N ALA A 16 -2.96 -11.19 -24.83
CA ALA A 16 -3.92 -12.15 -24.30
C ALA A 16 -3.25 -13.25 -23.46
N ARG A 17 -2.10 -13.78 -23.92
CA ARG A 17 -1.33 -14.78 -23.18
C ARG A 17 -0.79 -14.23 -21.86
N LYS A 18 -0.27 -12.99 -21.84
CA LYS A 18 0.18 -12.32 -20.61
C LYS A 18 -0.98 -12.12 -19.62
N ASN A 19 -2.13 -11.64 -20.10
CA ASN A 19 -3.31 -11.44 -19.25
C ASN A 19 -3.84 -12.76 -18.66
N LYS A 20 -3.83 -13.85 -19.43
CA LYS A 20 -4.19 -15.19 -18.93
C LYS A 20 -3.29 -15.62 -17.78
N LYS A 21 -1.96 -15.46 -17.93
CA LYS A 21 -0.99 -15.76 -16.86
C LYS A 21 -1.22 -14.89 -15.61
N ILE A 22 -1.49 -13.60 -15.78
CA ILE A 22 -1.79 -12.71 -14.64
C ILE A 22 -3.03 -13.21 -13.89
N SER A 23 -4.09 -13.59 -14.61
CA SER A 23 -5.32 -14.10 -14.01
C SER A 23 -5.07 -15.39 -13.21
N GLU A 24 -4.30 -16.32 -13.78
CA GLU A 24 -3.91 -17.57 -13.13
C GLU A 24 -3.12 -17.32 -11.84
N ILE A 25 -2.10 -16.46 -11.90
CA ILE A 25 -1.31 -16.06 -10.72
C ILE A 25 -2.19 -15.37 -9.67
N CYS A 26 -3.09 -14.47 -10.08
CA CYS A 26 -4.01 -13.80 -9.17
C CYS A 26 -4.96 -14.80 -8.50
N SER A 27 -5.41 -15.84 -9.21
CA SER A 27 -6.22 -16.92 -8.64
C SER A 27 -5.46 -17.67 -7.56
N ILE A 28 -4.23 -18.08 -7.83
CA ILE A 28 -3.37 -18.77 -6.86
C ILE A 28 -3.12 -17.88 -5.63
N MET A 29 -2.82 -16.59 -5.84
CA MET A 29 -2.60 -15.63 -4.77
C MET A 29 -3.84 -15.44 -3.88
N ARG A 30 -5.05 -15.49 -4.44
CA ARG A 30 -6.30 -15.45 -3.65
C ARG A 30 -6.44 -16.68 -2.77
N THR A 31 -6.17 -17.86 -3.29
CA THR A 31 -6.17 -19.12 -2.52
C THR A 31 -5.16 -19.05 -1.37
N LEU A 32 -3.92 -18.65 -1.66
CA LEU A 32 -2.88 -18.50 -0.65
C LEU A 32 -3.25 -17.42 0.39
N CYS A 33 -3.83 -16.31 -0.05
CA CYS A 33 -4.33 -15.27 0.86
C CYS A 33 -5.36 -15.84 1.84
N HIS A 34 -6.24 -16.73 1.39
CA HIS A 34 -7.24 -17.37 2.25
C HIS A 34 -6.61 -18.35 3.24
N GLU A 35 -5.73 -19.24 2.77
CA GLU A 35 -5.11 -20.32 3.57
C GLU A 35 -4.08 -19.81 4.58
N LEU A 36 -3.31 -18.77 4.23
CA LEU A 36 -2.25 -18.26 5.08
C LEU A 36 -2.80 -17.45 6.26
N LYS A 37 -2.12 -17.59 7.40
CA LYS A 37 -2.40 -16.80 8.61
C LYS A 37 -2.01 -15.32 8.38
N PRO A 38 -2.80 -14.35 8.88
CA PRO A 38 -2.57 -12.93 8.62
C PRO A 38 -1.17 -12.42 9.01
N PHE A 39 -0.53 -13.00 10.05
CA PHE A 39 0.77 -12.50 10.54
C PHE A 39 1.89 -12.65 9.50
N VAL A 40 1.78 -13.63 8.59
CA VAL A 40 2.75 -13.84 7.51
C VAL A 40 2.82 -12.60 6.60
N PHE A 41 1.70 -11.91 6.44
CA PHE A 41 1.65 -10.72 5.58
C PHE A 41 2.27 -9.48 6.23
N LEU A 42 2.50 -9.48 7.55
CA LEU A 42 3.24 -8.40 8.22
C LEU A 42 4.69 -8.34 7.73
N SER A 43 5.33 -9.49 7.51
CA SER A 43 6.74 -9.51 7.06
C SER A 43 6.93 -9.03 5.62
N VAL A 44 5.87 -9.09 4.81
CA VAL A 44 5.87 -8.61 3.42
C VAL A 44 5.09 -7.31 3.22
N LEU A 45 4.64 -6.68 4.31
CA LEU A 45 3.82 -5.48 4.28
C LEU A 45 4.50 -4.33 3.52
N PRO A 46 5.80 -4.02 3.72
CA PRO A 46 6.48 -2.97 2.96
C PRO A 46 6.43 -3.21 1.43
N GLN A 47 6.55 -4.47 1.00
CA GLN A 47 6.51 -4.85 -0.40
C GLN A 47 5.10 -4.69 -0.97
N LEU A 48 4.06 -5.13 -0.24
CA LEU A 48 2.66 -4.96 -0.64
C LEU A 48 2.31 -3.48 -0.79
N VAL A 49 2.68 -2.69 0.21
CA VAL A 49 2.43 -1.26 0.30
C VAL A 49 3.13 -0.49 -0.83
N SER A 50 4.37 -0.87 -1.19
CA SER A 50 5.08 -0.25 -2.32
C SER A 50 4.34 -0.39 -3.66
N ARG A 51 3.48 -1.41 -3.78
CA ARG A 51 2.71 -1.75 -4.99
C ARG A 51 1.24 -1.35 -4.92
N ILE A 52 0.84 -0.55 -3.94
CA ILE A 52 -0.55 -0.10 -3.73
C ILE A 52 -1.14 0.64 -4.95
N CYS A 53 -0.30 1.25 -5.81
CA CYS A 53 -0.72 1.95 -7.03
C CYS A 53 -0.74 1.09 -8.29
N HIS A 54 -0.80 -0.24 -8.18
CA HIS A 54 -0.78 -1.11 -9.36
C HIS A 54 -1.91 -0.78 -10.34
N GLN A 55 -1.57 -0.63 -11.63
CA GLN A 55 -2.52 -0.21 -12.68
C GLN A 55 -3.53 -1.30 -13.02
N ASN A 56 -3.11 -2.57 -13.03
CA ASN A 56 -4.00 -3.70 -13.27
C ASN A 56 -4.98 -3.86 -12.09
N LYS A 57 -6.28 -3.75 -12.37
CA LYS A 57 -7.36 -3.81 -11.38
C LYS A 57 -7.42 -5.16 -10.65
N VAL A 58 -7.24 -6.28 -11.36
CA VAL A 58 -7.29 -7.63 -10.77
C VAL A 58 -6.18 -7.81 -9.74
N VAL A 59 -4.97 -7.34 -10.08
CA VAL A 59 -3.83 -7.37 -9.15
C VAL A 59 -4.10 -6.47 -7.94
N TRP A 60 -4.64 -5.27 -8.17
CA TRP A 60 -5.04 -4.38 -7.08
C TRP A 60 -6.05 -5.03 -6.12
N GLU A 61 -7.08 -5.70 -6.64
CA GLU A 61 -8.10 -6.36 -5.82
C GLU A 61 -7.47 -7.43 -4.89
N VAL A 62 -6.51 -8.21 -5.40
CA VAL A 62 -5.78 -9.18 -4.59
C VAL A 62 -4.93 -8.49 -3.52
N LEU A 63 -4.16 -7.47 -3.89
CA LEU A 63 -3.33 -6.73 -2.93
C LEU A 63 -4.18 -6.06 -1.84
N SER A 64 -5.28 -5.42 -2.24
CA SER A 64 -6.21 -4.78 -1.31
C SER A 64 -6.82 -5.79 -0.35
N SER A 65 -7.19 -7.00 -0.82
CA SER A 65 -7.72 -8.05 0.04
C SER A 65 -6.71 -8.52 1.08
N ILE A 66 -5.45 -8.72 0.67
CA ILE A 66 -4.36 -9.09 1.60
C ILE A 66 -4.17 -8.00 2.65
N LEU A 67 -4.10 -6.73 2.22
CA LEU A 67 -3.91 -5.60 3.13
C LEU A 67 -5.07 -5.46 4.12
N VAL A 68 -6.33 -5.57 3.66
CA VAL A 68 -7.51 -5.53 4.52
C VAL A 68 -7.49 -6.69 5.53
N LYS A 69 -7.24 -7.94 5.09
CA LYS A 69 -7.13 -9.11 5.99
C LYS A 69 -6.08 -8.90 7.07
N THR A 70 -4.93 -8.34 6.69
CA THR A 70 -3.81 -8.10 7.61
C THR A 70 -4.13 -6.97 8.58
N PHE A 71 -4.69 -5.86 8.09
CA PHE A 71 -5.09 -4.72 8.91
C PHE A 71 -6.12 -5.14 9.96
N SER A 72 -7.18 -5.86 9.58
CA SER A 72 -8.20 -6.31 10.53
C SER A 72 -7.64 -7.16 11.68
N SER A 73 -6.51 -7.84 11.48
CA SER A 73 -5.87 -8.69 12.49
C SER A 73 -4.82 -7.94 13.32
N PHE A 74 -4.17 -6.94 12.73
CA PHE A 74 -3.01 -6.22 13.29
C PHE A 74 -3.13 -4.71 13.05
N PRO A 75 -4.16 -4.06 13.62
CA PRO A 75 -4.54 -2.72 13.24
C PRO A 75 -3.45 -1.70 13.56
N ASP A 76 -2.80 -1.79 14.73
CA ASP A 76 -1.76 -0.84 15.14
C ASP A 76 -0.53 -0.91 14.23
N GLN A 77 -0.03 -2.12 13.95
CA GLN A 77 1.16 -2.32 13.12
C GLN A 77 0.94 -1.87 11.68
N VAL A 78 -0.21 -2.24 11.10
CA VAL A 78 -0.52 -1.90 9.71
C VAL A 78 -0.84 -0.41 9.58
N CYS A 79 -1.57 0.18 10.53
CA CYS A 79 -1.90 1.60 10.52
C CYS A 79 -0.62 2.45 10.52
N TRP A 80 0.34 2.15 11.41
CA TRP A 80 1.61 2.87 11.46
C TRP A 80 2.37 2.85 10.13
N GLN A 81 2.44 1.68 9.49
CA GLN A 81 3.11 1.50 8.21
C GLN A 81 2.41 2.21 7.04
N MET A 82 1.09 2.43 7.15
CA MET A 82 0.28 3.02 6.09
C MET A 82 -0.04 4.50 6.29
N ILE A 83 0.07 5.05 7.50
CA ILE A 83 -0.44 6.40 7.77
C ILE A 83 0.29 7.48 6.98
N GLY A 84 1.62 7.39 6.84
CA GLY A 84 2.41 8.34 6.04
C GLY A 84 2.01 8.35 4.57
N ILE A 85 1.43 7.26 4.08
CA ILE A 85 0.97 7.11 2.69
C ILE A 85 -0.28 7.93 2.43
N ALA A 86 -1.14 8.10 3.44
CA ALA A 86 -2.31 8.95 3.34
C ALA A 86 -1.95 10.44 3.12
N HIS A 87 -0.71 10.84 3.40
CA HIS A 87 -0.17 12.19 3.21
C HIS A 87 0.80 12.31 2.01
N SER A 88 0.88 11.28 1.15
CA SER A 88 1.72 11.27 -0.05
C SER A 88 1.31 12.36 -1.05
N THR A 89 2.29 12.96 -1.75
CA THR A 89 2.04 13.89 -2.87
C THR A 89 1.44 13.20 -4.10
N PHE A 90 1.57 11.87 -4.20
CA PHE A 90 0.99 11.11 -5.30
C PHE A 90 -0.49 10.76 -5.06
N THR A 91 -1.40 11.44 -5.79
CA THR A 91 -2.86 11.34 -5.63
C THR A 91 -3.41 9.93 -5.72
N GLN A 92 -2.92 9.12 -6.65
CA GLN A 92 -3.39 7.73 -6.80
C GLN A 92 -3.06 6.90 -5.55
N ARG A 93 -1.90 7.15 -4.94
CA ARG A 93 -1.46 6.45 -3.73
C ARG A 93 -2.36 6.79 -2.55
N VAL A 94 -2.67 8.07 -2.36
CA VAL A 94 -3.60 8.54 -1.34
C VAL A 94 -4.98 7.90 -1.54
N LYS A 95 -5.51 7.92 -2.77
CA LYS A 95 -6.82 7.33 -3.08
C LYS A 95 -6.90 5.83 -2.75
N ARG A 96 -5.85 5.08 -3.08
CA ARG A 96 -5.78 3.64 -2.80
C ARG A 96 -5.65 3.35 -1.31
N CYS A 97 -4.84 4.13 -0.60
CA CYS A 97 -4.70 4.03 0.85
C CYS A 97 -6.04 4.31 1.57
N LYS A 98 -6.71 5.41 1.21
CA LYS A 98 -8.04 5.75 1.74
C LYS A 98 -9.07 4.64 1.49
N SER A 99 -9.09 4.05 0.30
CA SER A 99 -9.98 2.91 0.00
C SER A 99 -9.80 1.72 0.95
N ILE A 100 -8.59 1.48 1.46
CA ILE A 100 -8.35 0.42 2.46
C ILE A 100 -8.82 0.88 3.84
N PHE A 101 -8.51 2.12 4.23
CA PHE A 101 -8.94 2.68 5.52
C PHE A 101 -10.47 2.72 5.63
N ASP A 102 -11.17 3.12 4.57
CA ASP A 102 -12.64 3.17 4.52
C ASP A 102 -13.23 1.75 4.64
N ALA A 103 -12.64 0.77 3.95
CA ALA A 103 -13.08 -0.63 4.02
C ALA A 103 -12.93 -1.20 5.43
N ILE A 104 -11.85 -0.86 6.15
CA ILE A 104 -11.59 -1.30 7.52
C ILE A 104 -12.48 -0.56 8.52
N SER A 105 -12.64 0.75 8.37
CA SER A 105 -13.47 1.57 9.26
C SER A 105 -14.94 1.15 9.21
N THR A 106 -15.41 0.72 8.04
CA THR A 106 -16.77 0.17 7.87
C THR A 106 -16.94 -1.19 8.56
N GLN A 107 -15.89 -2.00 8.63
CA GLN A 107 -15.93 -3.30 9.30
C GLN A 107 -15.78 -3.19 10.82
N ASN A 108 -15.00 -2.22 11.30
CA ASN A 108 -14.71 -2.05 12.72
C ASN A 108 -14.50 -0.57 13.07
N SER A 109 -15.43 -0.01 13.85
CA SER A 109 -15.38 1.39 14.29
C SER A 109 -14.13 1.70 15.13
N SER A 110 -13.65 0.76 15.95
CA SER A 110 -12.40 0.91 16.72
C SER A 110 -11.19 1.15 15.80
N CYS A 111 -11.15 0.48 14.65
CA CYS A 111 -10.09 0.72 13.68
C CYS A 111 -10.22 2.11 13.04
N GLY A 112 -11.45 2.60 12.82
CA GLY A 112 -11.70 3.98 12.38
C GLY A 112 -11.17 5.02 13.38
N TYR A 113 -11.41 4.82 14.68
CA TYR A 113 -10.85 5.68 15.74
C TYR A 113 -9.32 5.66 15.76
N LEU A 114 -8.71 4.47 15.61
CA LEU A 114 -7.26 4.33 15.50
C LEU A 114 -6.69 5.10 14.30
N ILE A 115 -7.28 4.92 13.12
CA ILE A 115 -6.84 5.59 11.88
C ILE A 115 -6.89 7.11 12.05
N ASN A 116 -7.98 7.64 12.63
CA ASN A 116 -8.10 9.07 12.88
C ASN A 116 -7.04 9.57 13.87
N SER A 117 -6.85 8.85 14.98
CA SER A 117 -5.85 9.19 16.00
C SER A 117 -4.43 9.17 15.42
N MET A 118 -4.11 8.15 14.63
CA MET A 118 -2.81 8.03 13.97
C MET A 118 -2.61 9.11 12.89
N SER A 119 -3.67 9.53 12.19
CA SER A 119 -3.60 10.63 11.22
C SER A 119 -3.23 11.95 11.90
N VAL A 120 -3.81 12.23 13.06
CA VAL A 120 -3.47 13.42 13.87
C VAL A 120 -2.02 13.31 14.33
N PHE A 121 -1.62 12.17 14.89
CA PHE A 121 -0.23 11.93 15.29
C PHE A 121 0.76 12.14 14.13
N ASN A 122 0.47 11.58 12.95
CA ASN A 122 1.29 11.74 11.77
C ASN A 122 1.40 13.20 11.31
N SER A 123 0.32 13.99 11.43
CA SER A 123 0.39 15.43 11.13
C SER A 123 1.33 16.18 12.06
N TYR A 124 1.35 15.86 13.36
CA TYR A 124 2.30 16.46 14.30
C TYR A 124 3.73 16.02 14.03
N ILE A 125 3.99 14.76 13.69
CA ILE A 125 5.33 14.32 13.25
C ILE A 125 5.78 15.12 12.03
N LEU A 126 4.92 15.25 11.02
CA LEU A 126 5.24 16.00 9.82
C LEU A 126 5.50 17.48 10.13
N GLU A 127 4.72 18.09 11.02
CA GLU A 127 4.95 19.46 11.46
C GLU A 127 6.32 19.59 12.14
N LEU A 128 6.61 18.71 13.11
CA LEU A 128 7.91 18.65 13.80
C LEU A 128 9.07 18.53 12.82
N CYS A 129 8.97 17.66 11.81
CA CYS A 129 10.01 17.49 10.79
C CYS A 129 10.15 18.69 9.83
N ASN A 130 9.13 19.54 9.72
CA ASN A 130 9.14 20.73 8.88
C ASN A 130 9.51 22.02 9.62
N ILE A 131 9.68 21.97 10.95
CA ILE A 131 10.24 23.08 11.72
C ILE A 131 11.68 23.29 11.24
N LYS A 132 11.90 24.36 10.49
CA LYS A 132 13.24 24.77 10.07
C LYS A 132 14.06 25.06 11.32
N SER A 133 15.23 24.43 11.47
CA SER A 133 16.14 24.78 12.56
C SER A 133 16.52 26.25 12.40
N ARG A 134 16.06 27.08 13.34
CA ARG A 134 16.53 28.45 13.48
C ARG A 134 17.87 28.39 14.22
N GLY A 135 18.91 27.88 13.57
CA GLY A 135 20.22 27.70 14.18
C GLY A 135 21.01 26.57 13.52
N ASP A 136 22.33 26.74 13.51
CA ASP A 136 23.35 25.87 12.93
C ASP A 136 23.13 24.38 13.21
N HIS A 137 23.60 23.54 12.30
CA HIS A 137 23.55 22.08 12.38
C HIS A 137 23.80 21.56 13.81
N ILE A 138 22.74 21.05 14.45
CA ILE A 138 22.87 20.33 15.72
C ILE A 138 23.51 18.97 15.40
N LEU A 139 24.83 18.88 15.55
CA LEU A 139 25.53 17.59 15.52
C LEU A 139 25.31 16.93 16.88
N LEU A 140 24.52 15.85 16.91
CA LEU A 140 24.27 15.05 18.12
C LEU A 140 25.57 14.56 18.78
N SER A 141 26.63 14.37 17.99
CA SER A 141 27.96 14.00 18.48
C SER A 141 28.70 15.12 19.20
N GLN A 142 28.30 16.39 19.02
CA GLN A 142 28.92 17.54 19.69
C GLN A 142 28.21 17.88 21.00
N GLU A 143 26.90 17.70 21.09
CA GLU A 143 26.08 18.07 22.26
C GLU A 143 26.04 16.97 23.33
N PHE A 144 26.12 15.69 22.93
CA PHE A 144 26.11 14.55 23.84
C PHE A 144 27.44 13.79 23.78
N SER A 145 28.53 14.46 24.18
CA SER A 145 29.76 13.75 24.50
C SER A 145 29.58 13.02 25.84
N ASN A 146 29.83 11.70 25.83
CA ASN A 146 29.96 10.90 27.06
C ASN A 146 31.11 11.40 27.94
#